data_AF-A0A379W4T7-F1
#
_entry.id   AF-A0A379W4T7-F1
#
_cell.length_a   1.000
_cell.length_b   1.000
_cell.length_c   1.000
_cell.angle_alpha   90.00
_cell.angle_beta   90.00
_cell.angle_gamma   90.00
#
_symmetry.space_group_name_H-M   'P 1'
#
loop_
_entity.id
_entity.type
_entity.pdbx_description
1 polymer ?
#
loop_
_entity_poly.entity_id
_entity_poly.type
_entity_poly.pdbx_seq_one_letter_code
_entity_poly.pdbx_strand_id
1 'polypeptide(L)'
;MLDADGEVSAVGGITTHSGATTQLALGTSLDLGDSALIQQDGSTLNVELNSDSVQPLITGGSATLGGDLVVSDASLQARASDAEFQSFKLMDMDSDISGDFTSLTMNLTDQPDYLTVTGTINPEDASEYLLTEGLSWNATATSATPAHGTFTLGAGDSFEVTSVLGDKTGNGDWDGKSLTKLGAGKLTLSGANTYTGDTNVQEGTLWLSGDGSIGEMSSQQAVNVASGATFGGSNGTTVNGKVTNEGTLVFGDSEETGAIFTLNGDLINMGTMTSGSSSSTPGNTLYVDGDYTGNGGSLYLNTVLGDDDSATDKLVITGDASGTTDLYINGIGDGAQTTNGIEVVDVGGVSTSDAFVLKNEVNAGLYTYRLYWNESDNDWYLASKAQSDDDDSGGDDTPSDGGDDGGNVTPPDDGGDGGNVTPPDDGGDGGDVTPPDDGGDVAPQYRADIGAYMGNQWMARNLQMQTLYDREGSQYRNADGSVWARFKAGKAESEAVSGNIDMDSNYSQFQLGGDILAWGNGQQSVTVGVMASYINADTDSTGNRGADGSQFTSSANVDGYNLGVYATWFADAQTHSGAYVDSWYQYGFYNNSVESGDAGSESYDSTANARLAGNRLSLRYCA
;
A
#
# COMPACT_ATOMS: atom_id res chain seq x y z
N MET A 1 32.21 44.87 37.67
CA MET A 1 30.87 44.34 37.96
C MET A 1 29.96 45.51 38.22
N LEU A 2 28.92 45.63 37.39
CA LEU A 2 27.84 46.59 37.53
C LEU A 2 26.62 45.79 38.02
N ASP A 3 26.02 46.23 39.12
CA ASP A 3 24.96 45.54 39.84
C ASP A 3 24.10 46.62 40.53
N ALA A 4 22.97 46.96 39.90
CA ALA A 4 22.12 48.08 40.34
C ALA A 4 20.61 47.78 40.32
N ASP A 5 20.19 46.57 39.88
CA ASP A 5 18.79 46.22 39.61
C ASP A 5 18.07 47.33 38.79
N GLY A 6 18.73 47.84 37.75
CA GLY A 6 18.28 48.96 36.93
C GLY A 6 19.36 49.52 36.00
N GLU A 7 19.14 50.74 35.50
CA GLU A 7 20.05 51.39 34.55
C GLU A 7 21.28 52.00 35.24
N VAL A 8 22.46 51.68 34.72
CA VAL A 8 23.75 52.29 35.11
C VAL A 8 24.20 53.24 34.01
N SER A 9 24.35 54.53 34.34
CA SER A 9 24.88 55.53 33.41
C SER A 9 26.40 55.70 33.57
N ALA A 10 27.16 55.52 32.48
CA ALA A 10 28.62 55.63 32.45
C ALA A 10 29.12 56.53 31.31
N VAL A 11 28.80 57.82 31.39
CA VAL A 11 29.08 58.92 30.42
C VAL A 11 30.58 59.17 30.14
N GLY A 12 31.50 58.38 30.71
CA GLY A 12 32.93 58.40 30.37
C GLY A 12 33.37 57.29 29.41
N GLY A 13 32.45 56.40 29.02
CA GLY A 13 32.74 55.18 28.29
C GLY A 13 33.27 54.06 29.18
N ILE A 14 33.34 52.85 28.61
CA ILE A 14 33.93 51.67 29.25
C ILE A 14 34.96 51.07 28.29
N THR A 15 36.16 50.78 28.80
CA THR A 15 37.16 50.00 28.08
C THR A 15 37.52 48.76 28.90
N THR A 16 37.25 47.58 28.36
CA THR A 16 37.70 46.32 28.94
C THR A 16 39.05 45.95 28.32
N HIS A 17 40.09 45.93 29.15
CA HIS A 17 41.42 45.55 28.71
C HIS A 17 41.56 44.04 28.50
N SER A 18 42.54 43.61 27.71
CA SER A 18 42.87 42.20 27.53
C SER A 18 43.08 41.49 28.88
N GLY A 19 42.45 40.33 29.06
CA GLY A 19 42.44 39.56 30.32
C GLY A 19 41.53 40.12 31.42
N ALA A 20 40.80 41.21 31.16
CA ALA A 20 39.83 41.78 32.09
C ALA A 20 38.39 41.42 31.70
N THR A 21 37.48 41.52 32.66
CA THR A 21 36.05 41.23 32.48
C THR A 21 35.20 42.44 32.84
N THR A 22 34.29 42.82 31.95
CA THR A 22 33.15 43.68 32.27
C THR A 22 31.94 42.79 32.53
N GLN A 23 31.32 42.93 33.71
CA GLN A 23 30.17 42.14 34.13
C GLN A 23 28.95 43.05 34.28
N LEU A 24 27.85 42.69 33.61
CA LEU A 24 26.50 43.17 33.87
C LEU A 24 25.73 42.08 34.61
N ALA A 25 25.33 42.35 35.85
CA ALA A 25 24.53 41.43 36.64
C ALA A 25 23.06 41.45 36.17
N LEU A 26 22.30 40.40 36.51
CA LEU A 26 20.91 40.25 36.10
C LEU A 26 20.09 41.50 36.44
N GLY A 27 19.24 41.96 35.51
CA GLY A 27 18.41 43.15 35.69
C GLY A 27 19.14 44.49 35.53
N THR A 28 20.45 44.48 35.26
CA THR A 28 21.22 45.71 34.99
C THR A 28 21.21 46.04 33.49
N SER A 29 20.83 47.27 33.14
CA SER A 29 21.08 47.85 31.81
C SER A 29 22.19 48.91 31.89
N LEU A 30 22.86 49.17 30.77
CA LEU A 30 24.00 50.10 30.70
C LEU A 30 23.74 51.19 29.66
N ASP A 31 23.74 52.45 30.09
CA ASP A 31 23.68 53.61 29.21
C ASP A 31 25.01 54.38 29.22
N LEU A 32 25.65 54.50 28.06
CA LEU A 32 26.91 55.21 27.88
C LEU A 32 26.72 56.66 27.39
N GLY A 33 25.49 57.08 27.07
CA GLY A 33 25.23 58.32 26.35
C GLY A 33 26.10 58.42 25.08
N ASP A 34 26.68 59.58 24.80
CA ASP A 34 27.56 59.78 23.62
C ASP A 34 28.92 59.03 23.68
N SER A 35 29.17 58.21 24.71
CA SER A 35 30.47 57.53 24.93
C SER A 35 30.55 56.14 24.32
N ALA A 36 31.77 55.58 24.28
CA ALA A 36 32.05 54.31 23.64
C ALA A 36 32.15 53.12 24.60
N LEU A 37 31.71 51.94 24.15
CA LEU A 37 32.08 50.63 24.69
C LEU A 37 33.26 50.06 23.88
N ILE A 38 34.38 49.77 24.54
CA ILE A 38 35.57 49.19 23.88
C ILE A 38 35.92 47.88 24.57
N GLN A 39 35.77 46.76 23.86
CA GLN A 39 36.30 45.44 24.26
C GLN A 39 37.59 45.18 23.49
N GLN A 40 38.70 44.98 24.20
CA GLN A 40 39.98 44.60 23.56
C GLN A 40 40.02 43.09 23.29
N ASP A 41 40.89 42.66 22.37
CA ASP A 41 41.14 41.24 22.16
C ASP A 41 41.54 40.52 23.47
N GLY A 42 40.94 39.36 23.70
CA GLY A 42 41.12 38.58 24.93
C GLY A 42 40.49 39.19 26.19
N SER A 43 39.66 40.22 26.06
CA SER A 43 38.77 40.66 27.15
C SER A 43 37.48 39.84 27.19
N THR A 44 36.68 40.00 28.24
CA THR A 44 35.38 39.32 28.35
C THR A 44 34.28 40.32 28.69
N LEU A 45 33.18 40.30 27.94
CA LEU A 45 31.91 40.87 28.36
C LEU A 45 31.03 39.75 28.90
N ASN A 46 30.70 39.79 30.19
CA ASN A 46 29.77 38.85 30.81
C ASN A 46 28.44 39.54 31.11
N VAL A 47 27.34 38.96 30.64
CA VAL A 47 25.99 39.46 30.83
C VAL A 47 25.09 38.36 31.39
N GLU A 48 24.30 38.69 32.40
CA GLU A 48 23.26 37.81 32.93
C GLU A 48 21.91 38.27 32.37
N LEU A 49 21.19 37.36 31.72
CA LEU A 49 19.91 37.63 31.05
C LEU A 49 18.82 36.71 31.60
N ASN A 50 17.57 37.14 31.43
CA ASN A 50 16.37 36.33 31.61
C ASN A 50 15.24 36.84 30.69
N SER A 51 14.05 36.25 30.79
CA SER A 51 12.89 36.64 29.99
C SER A 51 12.41 38.08 30.20
N ASP A 52 12.78 38.71 31.32
CA ASP A 52 12.31 40.04 31.73
C ASP A 52 13.37 41.13 31.49
N SER A 53 14.51 40.77 30.91
CA SER A 53 15.63 41.69 30.66
C SER A 53 15.27 42.74 29.61
N VAL A 54 15.71 43.99 29.86
CA VAL A 54 15.46 45.13 28.97
C VAL A 54 16.22 44.98 27.65
N GLN A 55 15.61 45.43 26.56
CA GLN A 55 16.17 45.41 25.22
C GLN A 55 16.03 46.81 24.59
N PRO A 56 17.12 47.47 24.16
CA PRO A 56 18.52 47.03 24.27
C PRO A 56 19.04 46.97 25.71
N LEU A 57 19.97 46.04 26.00
CA LEU A 57 20.62 45.96 27.30
C LEU A 57 21.70 47.04 27.47
N ILE A 58 22.38 47.39 26.37
CA ILE A 58 23.46 48.37 26.33
C ILE A 58 23.16 49.43 25.25
N THR A 59 23.16 50.71 25.64
CA THR A 59 23.06 51.85 24.73
C THR A 59 24.31 52.73 24.81
N GLY A 60 24.68 53.39 23.70
CA GLY A 60 25.82 54.28 23.69
C GLY A 60 26.12 54.92 22.34
N GLY A 61 27.13 55.79 22.29
CA GLY A 61 27.49 56.51 21.06
C GLY A 61 28.18 55.61 20.02
N SER A 62 28.97 54.62 20.46
CA SER A 62 29.66 53.66 19.59
C SER A 62 30.14 52.42 20.34
N ALA A 63 30.38 51.34 19.61
CA ALA A 63 31.03 50.15 20.16
C ALA A 63 32.18 49.63 19.27
N THR A 64 33.25 49.19 19.92
CA THR A 64 34.32 48.39 19.30
C THR A 64 34.41 47.07 20.04
N LEU A 65 34.10 45.98 19.35
CA LEU A 65 33.99 44.63 19.91
C LEU A 65 35.22 43.78 19.56
N GLY A 66 35.62 42.98 20.54
CA GLY A 66 36.71 42.02 20.53
C GLY A 66 36.62 41.13 21.77
N GLY A 67 37.44 40.10 21.87
CA GLY A 67 37.39 39.17 23.01
C GLY A 67 36.11 38.33 23.05
N ASP A 68 35.72 37.82 24.22
CA ASP A 68 34.64 36.84 24.37
C ASP A 68 33.36 37.46 24.95
N LEU A 69 32.22 37.02 24.45
CA LEU A 69 30.91 37.28 25.05
C LEU A 69 30.46 36.06 25.86
N VAL A 70 30.13 36.27 27.13
CA VAL A 70 29.57 35.25 28.01
C VAL A 70 28.17 35.68 28.40
N VAL A 71 27.18 34.82 28.16
CA VAL A 71 25.79 35.05 28.55
C VAL A 71 25.35 33.94 29.50
N SER A 72 24.91 34.33 30.70
CA SER A 72 24.44 33.42 31.74
C SER A 72 22.94 33.60 31.99
N ASP A 73 22.28 32.57 32.52
CA ASP A 73 20.86 32.52 32.92
C ASP A 73 19.81 32.75 31.81
N ALA A 74 20.24 32.78 30.55
CA ALA A 74 19.34 32.76 29.40
C ALA A 74 18.71 31.37 29.21
N SER A 75 17.39 31.32 29.10
CA SER A 75 16.64 30.10 28.74
C SER A 75 16.06 30.23 27.34
N LEU A 76 16.18 29.19 26.50
CA LEU A 76 15.42 29.10 25.25
C LEU A 76 14.04 28.52 25.52
N GLN A 77 13.05 29.03 24.79
CA GLN A 77 11.73 28.43 24.76
C GLN A 77 11.69 27.33 23.70
N ALA A 78 10.91 26.28 23.95
CA ALA A 78 10.61 25.29 22.93
C ALA A 78 9.90 25.96 21.75
N ARG A 79 10.39 25.71 20.54
CA ARG A 79 9.81 26.18 19.28
C ARG A 79 9.30 24.99 18.50
N ALA A 80 8.19 25.16 17.78
CA ALA A 80 7.71 24.17 16.83
C ALA A 80 8.43 24.28 15.48
N SER A 81 8.99 25.46 15.17
CA SER A 81 9.68 25.72 13.91
C SER A 81 10.79 26.76 14.04
N ASP A 82 11.77 26.72 13.14
CA ASP A 82 12.78 27.78 12.97
C ASP A 82 12.19 29.12 12.50
N ALA A 83 10.98 29.14 11.95
CA ALA A 83 10.24 30.36 11.65
C ALA A 83 9.81 31.13 12.92
N GLU A 84 9.80 30.47 14.08
CA GLU A 84 9.43 31.07 15.36
C GLU A 84 10.63 31.62 16.14
N PHE A 85 11.85 31.47 15.61
CA PHE A 85 13.07 31.95 16.25
C PHE A 85 13.04 33.46 16.49
N GLN A 86 13.56 33.84 17.66
CA GLN A 86 13.58 35.22 18.12
C GLN A 86 14.99 35.77 18.25
N SER A 87 15.10 37.10 18.20
CA SER A 87 16.33 37.84 18.49
C SER A 87 16.16 38.67 19.75
N PHE A 88 17.18 38.67 20.59
CA PHE A 88 17.33 39.61 21.70
C PHE A 88 18.29 40.73 21.28
N LYS A 89 17.85 41.99 21.36
CA LYS A 89 18.74 43.13 21.09
C LYS A 89 19.65 43.36 22.30
N LEU A 90 20.92 42.99 22.18
CA LEU A 90 21.91 43.17 23.25
C LEU A 90 22.43 44.61 23.28
N MET A 91 22.75 45.17 22.12
CA MET A 91 23.31 46.51 21.99
C MET A 91 22.57 47.32 20.93
N ASP A 92 22.45 48.63 21.16
CA ASP A 92 21.91 49.62 20.23
C ASP A 92 22.74 50.90 20.37
N MET A 93 23.48 51.26 19.32
CA MET A 93 24.46 52.36 19.35
C MET A 93 24.04 53.51 18.45
N ASP A 94 24.52 54.72 18.69
CA ASP A 94 24.26 55.85 17.77
C ASP A 94 25.06 55.73 16.45
N SER A 95 26.10 54.90 16.44
CA SER A 95 27.00 54.66 15.30
C SER A 95 27.23 53.16 15.09
N ASP A 96 27.57 52.77 13.87
CA ASP A 96 27.93 51.40 13.52
C ASP A 96 28.92 50.77 14.51
N ILE A 97 28.62 49.54 14.91
CA ILE A 97 29.50 48.70 15.71
C ILE A 97 30.70 48.28 14.84
N SER A 98 31.90 48.36 15.42
CA SER A 98 33.16 47.97 14.78
C SER A 98 33.75 46.72 15.42
N GLY A 99 34.37 45.83 14.64
CA GLY A 99 34.86 44.54 15.14
C GLY A 99 33.73 43.53 15.38
N ASP A 100 34.02 42.45 16.10
CA ASP A 100 33.03 41.47 16.59
C ASP A 100 33.66 40.69 17.76
N PHE A 101 32.84 40.00 18.56
CA PHE A 101 33.34 39.04 19.53
C PHE A 101 34.02 37.86 18.81
N THR A 102 35.03 37.30 19.47
CA THR A 102 35.77 36.12 19.02
C THR A 102 34.98 34.84 19.30
N SER A 103 34.21 34.81 20.38
CA SER A 103 33.37 33.68 20.75
C SER A 103 32.14 34.12 21.55
N LEU A 104 31.12 33.26 21.54
CA LEU A 104 29.95 33.35 22.43
C LEU A 104 29.91 32.09 23.29
N THR A 105 29.86 32.25 24.60
CA THR A 105 29.61 31.15 25.54
C THR A 105 28.27 31.37 26.23
N MET A 106 27.39 30.38 26.14
CA MET A 106 26.12 30.36 26.89
C MET A 106 25.89 29.01 27.54
N ASN A 107 25.22 29.00 28.69
CA ASN A 107 24.82 27.76 29.34
C ASN A 107 23.40 27.35 28.92
N LEU A 108 23.28 26.59 27.83
CA LEU A 108 22.01 26.10 27.28
C LEU A 108 21.65 24.71 27.83
N THR A 109 21.57 24.55 29.14
CA THR A 109 21.18 23.26 29.75
C THR A 109 19.75 22.88 29.33
N ASP A 110 19.51 21.58 29.08
CA ASP A 110 18.21 20.99 28.72
C ASP A 110 17.59 21.46 27.38
N GLN A 111 18.40 21.96 26.45
CA GLN A 111 17.94 22.36 25.11
C GLN A 111 18.13 21.26 24.06
N PRO A 112 17.29 21.21 23.01
CA PRO A 112 17.50 20.33 21.88
C PRO A 112 18.86 20.59 21.21
N ASP A 113 19.52 19.53 20.74
CA ASP A 113 20.84 19.61 20.12
C ASP A 113 20.87 20.52 18.88
N TYR A 114 19.78 20.52 18.12
CA TYR A 114 19.65 21.31 16.89
C TYR A 114 19.41 22.82 17.12
N LEU A 115 19.32 23.31 18.36
CA LEU A 115 19.13 24.73 18.67
C LEU A 115 20.40 25.38 19.23
N THR A 116 20.64 26.62 18.81
CA THR A 116 21.73 27.46 19.31
C THR A 116 21.30 28.92 19.40
N VAL A 117 22.17 29.75 19.96
CA VAL A 117 22.07 31.21 19.90
C VAL A 117 23.35 31.73 19.26
N THR A 118 23.21 32.68 18.34
CA THR A 118 24.35 33.30 17.66
C THR A 118 24.38 34.79 17.93
N GLY A 119 25.54 35.28 18.33
CA GLY A 119 25.83 36.71 18.43
C GLY A 119 26.25 37.26 17.08
N THR A 120 25.53 38.27 16.58
CA THR A 120 25.84 38.93 15.31
C THR A 120 25.51 40.41 15.37
N ILE A 121 26.32 41.22 14.69
CA ILE A 121 25.91 42.59 14.30
C ILE A 121 24.69 42.46 13.37
N ASN A 122 23.65 43.24 13.61
CA ASN A 122 22.43 43.19 12.80
C ASN A 122 22.76 43.58 11.35
N PRO A 123 22.49 42.72 10.35
CA PRO A 123 22.80 43.01 8.95
C PRO A 123 21.96 44.16 8.37
N GLU A 124 20.79 44.46 8.95
CA GLU A 124 19.91 45.55 8.52
C GLU A 124 20.25 46.88 9.21
N ASP A 125 20.91 46.83 10.37
CA ASP A 125 21.34 47.99 11.14
C ASP A 125 22.65 47.69 11.88
N ALA A 126 23.78 48.10 11.31
CA ALA A 126 25.10 47.81 11.87
C ALA A 126 25.36 48.46 13.23
N SER A 127 24.47 49.34 13.72
CA SER A 127 24.54 49.91 15.05
C SER A 127 24.02 48.98 16.16
N GLU A 128 23.38 47.86 15.80
CA GLU A 128 22.80 46.90 16.73
C GLU A 128 23.60 45.59 16.82
N TYR A 129 23.67 45.01 18.02
CA TYR A 129 24.18 43.65 18.24
C TYR A 129 23.06 42.75 18.76
N LEU A 130 22.81 41.65 18.06
CA LEU A 130 21.72 40.72 18.34
C LEU A 130 22.24 39.39 18.87
N LEU A 131 21.50 38.80 19.80
CA LEU A 131 21.59 37.40 20.17
C LEU A 131 20.38 36.68 19.56
N THR A 132 20.59 35.87 18.54
CA THR A 132 19.51 35.30 17.73
C THR A 132 19.44 33.79 17.89
N GLU A 133 18.26 33.26 18.20
CA GLU A 133 17.96 31.82 18.14
C GLU A 133 18.20 31.31 16.71
N GLY A 134 18.82 30.14 16.59
CA GLY A 134 19.17 29.58 15.29
C GLY A 134 19.36 28.07 15.34
N LEU A 135 19.49 27.47 14.16
CA LEU A 135 19.84 26.06 14.04
C LEU A 135 21.34 25.86 14.29
N SER A 136 21.71 24.81 15.04
CA SER A 136 23.11 24.36 15.16
C SER A 136 23.73 24.07 13.79
N TRP A 137 22.93 23.76 12.76
CA TRP A 137 23.38 23.68 11.37
C TRP A 137 24.10 24.95 10.90
N ASN A 138 23.63 26.13 11.30
CA ASN A 138 24.13 27.43 10.86
C ASN A 138 25.13 28.05 11.85
N ALA A 139 25.54 27.32 12.89
CA ALA A 139 26.39 27.86 13.94
C ALA A 139 27.77 28.31 13.41
N THR A 140 28.28 29.38 14.00
CA THR A 140 29.57 29.99 13.70
C THR A 140 30.44 30.02 14.95
N ALA A 141 31.61 30.67 14.88
CA ALA A 141 32.46 30.89 16.06
C ALA A 141 31.77 31.73 17.16
N THR A 142 30.78 32.56 16.80
CA THR A 142 30.00 33.38 17.73
C THR A 142 28.65 32.72 18.09
N SER A 143 28.53 31.41 17.91
CA SER A 143 27.39 30.63 18.40
C SER A 143 27.70 29.94 19.72
N ALA A 144 26.67 29.77 20.55
CA ALA A 144 26.77 29.14 21.86
C ALA A 144 27.14 27.65 21.80
N THR A 145 26.82 26.98 20.70
CA THR A 145 27.12 25.56 20.46
C THR A 145 27.87 25.38 19.13
N PRO A 146 28.72 24.35 18.99
CA PRO A 146 29.39 24.04 17.73
C PRO A 146 28.40 23.61 16.63
N ALA A 147 28.79 23.83 15.37
CA ALA A 147 27.97 23.43 14.25
C ALA A 147 27.86 21.91 14.08
N HIS A 148 26.66 21.40 13.81
CA HIS A 148 26.41 20.00 13.45
C HIS A 148 25.11 19.82 12.68
N GLY A 149 24.98 18.68 11.99
CA GLY A 149 23.78 18.30 11.23
C GLY A 149 22.84 17.31 11.92
N THR A 150 23.04 17.05 13.22
CA THR A 150 22.19 16.15 14.00
C THR A 150 20.95 16.85 14.54
N PHE A 151 19.79 16.19 14.40
CA PHE A 151 18.52 16.60 14.99
C PHE A 151 17.95 15.45 15.83
N THR A 152 17.98 15.58 17.16
CA THR A 152 17.45 14.59 18.08
C THR A 152 16.11 15.04 18.65
N LEU A 153 15.02 14.31 18.36
CA LEU A 153 13.67 14.63 18.85
C LEU A 153 13.10 13.49 19.69
N GLY A 154 12.61 13.81 20.89
CA GLY A 154 11.99 12.85 21.79
C GLY A 154 10.64 12.33 21.28
N ALA A 155 10.13 11.28 21.94
CA ALA A 155 8.82 10.72 21.60
C ALA A 155 7.71 11.77 21.83
N GLY A 156 6.91 12.04 20.79
CA GLY A 156 5.85 13.06 20.83
C GLY A 156 6.33 14.47 20.46
N ASP A 157 7.64 14.69 20.32
CA ASP A 157 8.19 15.96 19.86
C ASP A 157 8.15 16.06 18.34
N SER A 158 7.93 17.28 17.85
CA SER A 158 7.99 17.62 16.43
C SER A 158 8.66 18.97 16.22
N PHE A 159 9.48 19.09 15.18
CA PHE A 159 10.10 20.36 14.78
C PHE A 159 10.10 20.50 13.26
N GLU A 160 9.78 21.69 12.77
CA GLU A 160 9.80 22.02 11.34
C GLU A 160 10.92 22.99 10.99
N VAL A 161 11.76 22.59 10.03
CA VAL A 161 12.77 23.45 9.40
C VAL A 161 12.19 24.01 8.09
N THR A 162 11.87 25.30 8.13
CA THR A 162 11.37 26.08 7.00
C THR A 162 12.50 26.72 6.22
N SER A 163 13.65 26.98 6.87
CA SER A 163 14.82 27.54 6.21
C SER A 163 15.53 26.51 5.31
N VAL A 164 16.19 27.01 4.26
CA VAL A 164 16.98 26.16 3.36
C VAL A 164 18.27 25.73 4.06
N LEU A 165 18.44 24.43 4.28
CA LEU A 165 19.71 23.86 4.74
C LEU A 165 20.66 23.67 3.54
N GLY A 166 21.73 24.47 3.51
CA GLY A 166 22.81 24.35 2.53
C GLY A 166 24.15 23.98 3.19
N ASP A 167 25.12 23.61 2.36
CA ASP A 167 26.48 23.25 2.80
C ASP A 167 27.13 24.32 3.69
N LYS A 168 27.87 23.84 4.69
CA LYS A 168 28.67 24.62 5.63
C LYS A 168 30.12 24.16 5.65
N THR A 169 30.95 24.95 6.33
CA THR A 169 32.32 24.52 6.61
C THR A 169 32.28 23.50 7.74
N GLY A 170 32.72 22.27 7.47
CA GLY A 170 32.83 21.22 8.47
C GLY A 170 33.82 21.56 9.58
N ASN A 171 33.76 20.79 10.65
CA ASN A 171 34.65 20.84 11.80
C ASN A 171 35.27 19.45 12.06
N GLY A 172 35.83 19.22 13.25
CA GLY A 172 36.46 17.94 13.58
C GLY A 172 35.49 16.76 13.66
N ASP A 173 34.20 17.02 13.91
CA ASP A 173 33.18 16.01 14.23
C ASP A 173 32.06 15.94 13.18
N TRP A 174 31.88 16.98 12.36
CA TRP A 174 30.86 17.06 11.30
C TRP A 174 31.45 17.58 9.99
N ASP A 175 31.02 17.02 8.87
CA ASP A 175 31.52 17.37 7.54
C ASP A 175 30.97 18.70 6.98
N GLY A 176 29.98 19.29 7.66
CA GLY A 176 29.31 20.51 7.24
C GLY A 176 28.16 20.28 6.26
N LYS A 177 27.81 19.01 5.96
CA LYS A 177 26.97 18.66 4.82
C LYS A 177 25.93 17.59 5.13
N SER A 178 26.22 16.62 6.00
CA SER A 178 25.32 15.52 6.30
C SER A 178 24.27 15.86 7.35
N LEU A 179 23.04 15.40 7.14
CA LEU A 179 21.95 15.47 8.11
C LEU A 179 21.76 14.12 8.79
N THR A 180 21.61 14.12 10.12
CA THR A 180 21.29 12.90 10.88
C THR A 180 20.06 13.13 11.74
N LYS A 181 19.02 12.31 11.53
CA LYS A 181 17.79 12.32 12.33
C LYS A 181 17.80 11.21 13.37
N LEU A 182 17.70 11.59 14.64
CA LEU A 182 17.69 10.72 15.82
C LEU A 182 16.46 10.96 16.71
N GLY A 183 16.23 10.05 17.65
CA GLY A 183 15.10 10.07 18.57
C GLY A 183 13.76 9.72 17.91
N ALA A 184 12.79 9.29 18.70
CA ALA A 184 11.49 8.80 18.21
C ALA A 184 10.56 9.89 17.63
N GLY A 185 10.89 11.18 17.78
CA GLY A 185 10.08 12.30 17.29
C GLY A 185 10.15 12.53 15.79
N LYS A 186 9.45 13.57 15.32
CA LYS A 186 9.29 13.93 13.89
C LYS A 186 10.05 15.20 13.54
N LEU A 187 11.01 15.11 12.62
CA LEU A 187 11.58 16.28 11.94
C LEU A 187 10.88 16.48 10.60
N THR A 188 10.37 17.68 10.36
CA THR A 188 9.81 18.08 9.06
C THR A 188 10.76 19.05 8.38
N LEU A 189 11.07 18.83 7.11
CA LEU A 189 11.78 19.78 6.26
C LEU A 189 10.80 20.33 5.22
N SER A 190 10.55 21.63 5.27
CA SER A 190 9.68 22.32 4.30
C SER A 190 10.43 23.29 3.39
N GLY A 191 11.70 23.58 3.69
CA GLY A 191 12.59 24.29 2.79
C GLY A 191 13.14 23.40 1.66
N ALA A 192 13.45 24.02 0.51
CA ALA A 192 14.15 23.37 -0.59
C ALA A 192 15.64 23.20 -0.26
N ASN A 193 16.01 22.15 0.49
CA ASN A 193 17.35 21.98 1.02
C ASN A 193 18.36 21.62 -0.07
N THR A 194 19.56 22.17 0.07
CA THR A 194 20.63 22.16 -0.96
C THR A 194 21.93 21.53 -0.47
N TYR A 195 21.97 21.04 0.77
CA TYR A 195 23.12 20.34 1.32
C TYR A 195 23.45 19.09 0.49
N THR A 196 24.75 18.79 0.37
CA THR A 196 25.26 17.75 -0.54
C THR A 196 25.74 16.49 0.17
N GLY A 197 25.66 16.44 1.49
CA GLY A 197 26.02 15.27 2.29
C GLY A 197 24.85 14.32 2.47
N ASP A 198 25.14 13.12 2.97
CA ASP A 198 24.13 12.08 3.17
C ASP A 198 23.08 12.49 4.20
N THR A 199 21.86 12.00 4.00
CA THR A 199 20.75 12.10 4.95
C THR A 199 20.57 10.74 5.63
N ASN A 200 20.83 10.67 6.92
CA ASN A 200 20.72 9.44 7.70
C ASN A 200 19.51 9.52 8.64
N VAL A 201 18.45 8.78 8.32
CA VAL A 201 17.27 8.65 9.17
C VAL A 201 17.44 7.41 10.03
N GLN A 202 18.03 7.59 11.21
CA GLN A 202 18.38 6.48 12.10
C GLN A 202 17.26 6.13 13.07
N GLU A 203 16.47 7.12 13.50
CA GLU A 203 15.36 6.93 14.44
C GLU A 203 14.22 7.92 14.17
N GLY A 204 12.99 7.51 14.52
CA GLY A 204 11.79 8.33 14.40
C GLY A 204 11.44 8.66 12.95
N THR A 205 10.91 9.87 12.71
CA THR A 205 10.41 10.26 11.39
C THR A 205 11.18 11.46 10.83
N LEU A 206 11.66 11.36 9.59
CA LEU A 206 12.01 12.50 8.75
C LEU A 206 10.92 12.67 7.68
N TRP A 207 10.37 13.88 7.55
CA TRP A 207 9.25 14.16 6.66
C TRP A 207 9.54 15.35 5.75
N LEU A 208 9.24 15.26 4.46
CA LEU A 208 9.25 16.39 3.55
C LEU A 208 7.83 16.93 3.34
N SER A 209 7.65 18.24 3.35
CA SER A 209 6.35 18.88 3.10
C SER A 209 6.50 20.20 2.33
N GLY A 210 5.43 20.70 1.72
CA GLY A 210 5.50 21.96 0.96
C GLY A 210 6.56 21.89 -0.14
N ASP A 211 7.50 22.84 -0.15
CA ASP A 211 8.63 22.88 -1.09
C ASP A 211 9.82 22.00 -0.63
N GLY A 212 9.60 21.11 0.34
CA GLY A 212 10.61 20.26 0.94
C GLY A 212 11.36 19.43 -0.09
N SER A 213 12.67 19.67 -0.20
CA SER A 213 13.57 18.86 -1.01
C SER A 213 14.79 18.41 -0.21
N ILE A 214 15.42 17.32 -0.66
CA ILE A 214 16.74 16.88 -0.21
C ILE A 214 17.71 16.97 -1.38
N GLY A 215 18.78 17.75 -1.20
CA GLY A 215 19.86 17.88 -2.17
C GLY A 215 19.51 18.80 -3.34
N GLU A 216 20.56 19.36 -3.94
CA GLU A 216 20.48 20.04 -5.24
C GLU A 216 20.21 19.03 -6.37
N MET A 217 19.65 19.52 -7.48
CA MET A 217 19.47 18.69 -8.68
C MET A 217 20.81 18.09 -9.13
N SER A 218 20.83 16.79 -9.46
CA SER A 218 22.05 16.01 -9.77
C SER A 218 22.98 15.75 -8.58
N SER A 219 22.52 15.96 -7.34
CA SER A 219 23.27 15.50 -6.16
C SER A 219 23.42 13.98 -6.18
N GLN A 220 24.54 13.49 -5.64
CA GLN A 220 24.86 12.07 -5.49
C GLN A 220 24.73 11.61 -4.03
N GLN A 221 24.13 12.42 -3.16
CA GLN A 221 23.95 12.08 -1.76
C GLN A 221 23.02 10.88 -1.60
N ALA A 222 23.25 10.10 -0.55
CA ALA A 222 22.36 9.01 -0.19
C ALA A 222 21.36 9.46 0.89
N VAL A 223 20.12 8.99 0.77
CA VAL A 223 19.18 8.94 1.88
C VAL A 223 19.12 7.51 2.40
N ASN A 224 19.56 7.31 3.63
CA ASN A 224 19.60 6.01 4.29
C ASN A 224 18.53 5.97 5.38
N VAL A 225 17.55 5.08 5.24
CA VAL A 225 16.46 4.89 6.21
C VAL A 225 16.72 3.61 6.97
N ALA A 226 17.05 3.74 8.26
CA ALA A 226 17.34 2.58 9.11
C ALA A 226 16.08 1.81 9.47
N SER A 227 16.25 0.53 9.84
CA SER A 227 15.17 -0.29 10.36
C SER A 227 14.48 0.36 11.57
N GLY A 228 13.16 0.45 11.55
CA GLY A 228 12.34 1.09 12.58
C GLY A 228 12.24 2.62 12.47
N ALA A 229 12.96 3.25 11.52
CA ALA A 229 12.78 4.65 11.18
C ALA A 229 11.79 4.81 10.02
N THR A 230 11.23 6.02 9.90
CA THR A 230 10.29 6.40 8.85
C THR A 230 10.83 7.59 8.07
N PHE A 231 10.82 7.47 6.75
CA PHE A 231 11.08 8.58 5.84
C PHE A 231 9.90 8.74 4.89
N GLY A 232 9.56 9.97 4.51
CA GLY A 232 8.48 10.18 3.56
C GLY A 232 8.33 11.63 3.14
N GLY A 233 7.40 11.83 2.22
CA GLY A 233 7.12 13.13 1.64
C GLY A 233 5.65 13.31 1.27
N SER A 234 5.19 14.55 1.41
CA SER A 234 3.89 15.00 0.90
C SER A 234 3.95 15.31 -0.60
N ASN A 235 2.81 15.66 -1.19
CA ASN A 235 2.70 15.99 -2.61
C ASN A 235 3.71 17.04 -3.06
N GLY A 236 4.42 16.77 -4.16
CA GLY A 236 5.36 17.70 -4.81
C GLY A 236 6.76 17.73 -4.20
N THR A 237 7.01 16.95 -3.14
CA THR A 237 8.34 16.90 -2.50
C THR A 237 9.31 16.01 -3.26
N THR A 238 10.61 16.25 -3.11
CA THR A 238 11.64 15.61 -3.96
C THR A 238 12.91 15.22 -3.19
N VAL A 239 13.49 14.09 -3.55
CA VAL A 239 14.85 13.68 -3.14
C VAL A 239 15.75 13.62 -4.36
N ASN A 240 16.82 14.41 -4.38
CA ASN A 240 17.79 14.41 -5.47
C ASN A 240 18.98 13.50 -5.14
N GLY A 241 18.73 12.20 -5.05
CA GLY A 241 19.77 11.24 -4.70
C GLY A 241 19.23 9.83 -4.51
N LYS A 242 20.15 8.90 -4.30
CA LYS A 242 19.82 7.49 -4.08
C LYS A 242 19.12 7.30 -2.74
N VAL A 243 18.06 6.49 -2.70
CA VAL A 243 17.38 6.10 -1.46
C VAL A 243 17.63 4.62 -1.17
N THR A 244 18.06 4.32 0.05
CA THR A 244 18.14 2.96 0.58
C THR A 244 17.20 2.85 1.77
N ASN A 245 16.13 2.07 1.62
CA ASN A 245 15.09 1.91 2.62
C ASN A 245 15.19 0.56 3.33
N GLU A 246 15.63 0.55 4.60
CA GLU A 246 15.50 -0.60 5.51
C GLU A 246 14.37 -0.42 6.55
N GLY A 247 13.75 0.76 6.58
CA GLY A 247 12.66 1.14 7.47
C GLY A 247 11.32 1.24 6.73
N THR A 248 10.61 2.33 6.94
CA THR A 248 9.35 2.64 6.26
C THR A 248 9.52 3.87 5.37
N LEU A 249 9.25 3.71 4.07
CA LEU A 249 9.11 4.80 3.11
C LEU A 249 7.63 5.09 2.87
N VAL A 250 7.18 6.28 3.23
CA VAL A 250 5.78 6.71 3.04
C VAL A 250 5.72 7.72 1.90
N PHE A 251 4.87 7.46 0.91
CA PHE A 251 4.64 8.36 -0.21
C PHE A 251 3.20 8.88 -0.21
N GLY A 252 3.03 10.19 -0.41
CA GLY A 252 1.71 10.76 -0.66
C GLY A 252 0.79 10.89 0.56
N ASP A 253 1.33 11.05 1.78
CA ASP A 253 0.50 11.53 2.90
C ASP A 253 0.09 12.98 2.64
N SER A 254 -1.13 13.11 2.12
CA SER A 254 -1.82 14.38 1.89
C SER A 254 -3.34 14.15 1.94
N GLU A 255 -4.09 15.20 2.22
CA GLU A 255 -5.56 15.17 2.08
C GLU A 255 -6.01 15.17 0.60
N GLU A 256 -5.07 15.36 -0.33
CA GLU A 256 -5.31 15.42 -1.77
C GLU A 256 -5.19 14.04 -2.41
N THR A 257 -6.09 13.72 -3.34
CA THR A 257 -5.96 12.55 -4.20
C THR A 257 -4.88 12.79 -5.25
N GLY A 258 -4.00 11.83 -5.49
CA GLY A 258 -3.00 11.95 -6.56
C GLY A 258 -1.70 12.61 -6.13
N ALA A 259 -1.31 12.48 -4.86
CA ALA A 259 -0.05 13.03 -4.38
C ALA A 259 1.15 12.33 -5.04
N ILE A 260 2.13 13.11 -5.47
CA ILE A 260 3.36 12.60 -6.08
C ILE A 260 4.53 12.87 -5.13
N PHE A 261 5.30 11.83 -4.80
CA PHE A 261 6.59 11.94 -4.14
C PHE A 261 7.69 11.46 -5.08
N THR A 262 8.68 12.32 -5.36
CA THR A 262 9.68 12.06 -6.40
C THR A 262 11.05 11.76 -5.82
N LEU A 263 11.68 10.67 -6.28
CA LEU A 263 13.06 10.30 -6.02
C LEU A 263 13.85 10.41 -7.32
N ASN A 264 14.67 11.45 -7.46
CA ASN A 264 15.57 11.65 -8.61
C ASN A 264 16.87 10.86 -8.46
N GLY A 265 16.74 9.54 -8.37
CA GLY A 265 17.84 8.60 -8.25
C GLY A 265 17.35 7.20 -7.91
N ASP A 266 18.28 6.24 -7.83
CA ASP A 266 17.96 4.84 -7.58
C ASP A 266 17.25 4.61 -6.24
N LEU A 267 16.36 3.63 -6.20
CA LEU A 267 15.69 3.17 -4.99
C LEU A 267 16.03 1.71 -4.71
N ILE A 268 16.60 1.43 -3.53
CA ILE A 268 16.74 0.09 -2.99
C ILE A 268 15.76 -0.09 -1.84
N ASN A 269 14.85 -1.06 -1.96
CA ASN A 269 13.87 -1.36 -0.94
C ASN A 269 14.14 -2.70 -0.23
N MET A 270 14.49 -2.62 1.05
CA MET A 270 14.65 -3.74 1.99
C MET A 270 13.59 -3.72 3.11
N GLY A 271 12.88 -2.60 3.26
CA GLY A 271 11.85 -2.37 4.25
C GLY A 271 10.44 -2.31 3.65
N THR A 272 9.60 -1.43 4.18
CA THR A 272 8.23 -1.23 3.72
C THR A 272 8.09 0.06 2.93
N MET A 273 7.42 0.01 1.79
CA MET A 273 6.89 1.17 1.07
C MET A 273 5.37 1.18 1.21
N THR A 274 4.80 2.32 1.58
CA THR A 274 3.35 2.42 1.78
C THR A 274 2.82 3.78 1.36
N SER A 275 1.66 3.78 0.72
CA SER A 275 0.93 5.02 0.42
C SER A 275 0.39 5.64 1.71
N GLY A 276 0.69 6.92 1.92
CA GLY A 276 0.30 7.68 3.11
C GLY A 276 -1.13 8.19 3.14
N SER A 277 -2.02 7.72 2.25
CA SER A 277 -3.36 8.31 2.10
C SER A 277 -4.20 8.22 3.39
N SER A 278 -4.66 9.38 3.87
CA SER A 278 -5.77 9.50 4.81
C SER A 278 -7.14 9.66 4.12
N SER A 279 -7.13 9.90 2.81
CA SER A 279 -8.32 9.98 1.97
C SER A 279 -8.72 8.58 1.51
N SER A 280 -10.01 8.26 1.55
CA SER A 280 -10.52 6.93 1.17
C SER A 280 -10.42 6.61 -0.33
N THR A 281 -9.68 7.40 -1.11
CA THR A 281 -9.59 7.29 -2.57
C THR A 281 -8.13 7.08 -2.96
N PRO A 282 -7.78 5.91 -3.53
CA PRO A 282 -6.48 5.63 -4.12
C PRO A 282 -6.05 6.65 -5.19
N GLY A 283 -4.73 6.75 -5.43
CA GLY A 283 -4.18 7.54 -6.52
C GLY A 283 -2.76 8.08 -6.32
N ASN A 284 -2.14 7.84 -5.16
CA ASN A 284 -0.82 8.38 -4.87
C ASN A 284 0.27 7.70 -5.68
N THR A 285 1.28 8.46 -6.09
CA THR A 285 2.39 7.96 -6.89
C THR A 285 3.72 8.15 -6.17
N LEU A 286 4.47 7.06 -6.02
CA LEU A 286 5.91 7.11 -5.80
C LEU A 286 6.60 7.11 -7.16
N TYR A 287 7.30 8.20 -7.49
CA TYR A 287 8.00 8.35 -8.75
C TYR A 287 9.51 8.20 -8.55
N VAL A 288 10.12 7.20 -9.18
CA VAL A 288 11.56 6.90 -9.11
C VAL A 288 12.17 7.22 -10.47
N ASP A 289 12.88 8.36 -10.56
CA ASP A 289 13.66 8.73 -11.73
C ASP A 289 15.06 8.09 -11.68
N GLY A 290 15.09 6.76 -11.78
CA GLY A 290 16.27 5.91 -11.64
C GLY A 290 15.90 4.43 -11.63
N ASP A 291 16.87 3.57 -11.27
CA ASP A 291 16.63 2.12 -11.17
C ASP A 291 15.96 1.76 -9.84
N TYR A 292 15.08 0.76 -9.87
CA TYR A 292 14.47 0.16 -8.69
C TYR A 292 15.02 -1.24 -8.42
N THR A 293 15.47 -1.48 -7.19
CA THR A 293 15.89 -2.80 -6.74
C THR A 293 15.12 -3.23 -5.49
N GLY A 294 14.27 -4.24 -5.64
CA GLY A 294 13.66 -4.95 -4.51
C GLY A 294 14.64 -5.93 -3.88
N ASN A 295 14.82 -5.86 -2.56
CA ASN A 295 15.69 -6.78 -1.82
C ASN A 295 14.92 -7.40 -0.64
N GLY A 296 13.75 -7.98 -0.94
CA GLY A 296 12.87 -8.63 0.03
C GLY A 296 11.98 -7.69 0.83
N GLY A 297 11.92 -6.41 0.45
CA GLY A 297 10.99 -5.44 1.02
C GLY A 297 9.55 -5.62 0.51
N SER A 298 8.62 -4.85 1.08
CA SER A 298 7.20 -4.87 0.71
C SER A 298 6.72 -3.54 0.14
N LEU A 299 5.71 -3.60 -0.73
CA LEU A 299 4.99 -2.45 -1.28
C LEU A 299 3.49 -2.61 -0.99
N TYR A 300 2.89 -1.60 -0.36
CA TYR A 300 1.45 -1.55 -0.08
C TYR A 300 0.78 -0.46 -0.89
N LEU A 301 -0.16 -0.86 -1.76
CA LEU A 301 -0.96 0.04 -2.60
C LEU A 301 -2.43 -0.06 -2.23
N ASN A 302 -3.13 1.07 -2.20
CA ASN A 302 -4.58 1.07 -2.19
C ASN A 302 -5.07 1.08 -3.64
N THR A 303 -6.15 0.34 -3.92
CA THR A 303 -6.70 0.23 -5.28
C THR A 303 -8.21 0.14 -5.26
N VAL A 304 -8.89 0.88 -6.14
CA VAL A 304 -10.29 0.62 -6.46
C VAL A 304 -10.32 -0.60 -7.37
N LEU A 305 -11.00 -1.67 -6.96
CA LEU A 305 -11.14 -2.90 -7.72
C LEU A 305 -12.35 -2.77 -8.67
N GLY A 306 -12.06 -2.33 -9.90
CA GLY A 306 -13.02 -2.14 -10.99
C GLY A 306 -12.43 -2.58 -12.33
N ASP A 307 -12.65 -1.79 -13.38
CA ASP A 307 -12.09 -1.99 -14.71
C ASP A 307 -10.71 -1.34 -14.86
N ASP A 308 -10.16 -1.31 -16.07
CA ASP A 308 -8.81 -0.81 -16.37
C ASP A 308 -8.58 0.65 -15.94
N ASP A 309 -9.64 1.47 -15.89
CA ASP A 309 -9.58 2.90 -15.53
C ASP A 309 -9.63 3.13 -14.00
N SER A 310 -9.55 2.07 -13.20
CA SER A 310 -9.68 2.16 -11.75
C SER A 310 -8.55 2.98 -11.11
N ALA A 311 -8.93 3.86 -10.18
CA ALA A 311 -7.96 4.62 -9.40
C ALA A 311 -7.12 3.68 -8.52
N THR A 312 -5.80 3.82 -8.58
CA THR A 312 -4.84 3.05 -7.80
C THR A 312 -3.67 3.92 -7.38
N ASP A 313 -3.13 3.63 -6.20
CA ASP A 313 -1.77 4.04 -5.89
C ASP A 313 -0.80 3.34 -6.85
N LYS A 314 0.31 4.00 -7.21
CA LYS A 314 1.22 3.54 -8.25
C LYS A 314 2.69 3.72 -7.85
N LEU A 315 3.52 2.77 -8.25
CA LEU A 315 4.98 2.94 -8.32
C LEU A 315 5.38 3.18 -9.78
N VAL A 316 6.01 4.30 -10.06
CA VAL A 316 6.52 4.64 -11.41
C VAL A 316 8.04 4.65 -11.36
N ILE A 317 8.68 3.93 -12.28
CA ILE A 317 10.13 3.74 -12.35
C ILE A 317 10.59 4.11 -13.77
N THR A 318 11.48 5.09 -13.93
CA THR A 318 11.96 5.47 -15.27
C THR A 318 13.10 4.57 -15.78
N GLY A 319 13.83 3.92 -14.87
CA GLY A 319 14.91 2.97 -15.17
C GLY A 319 14.47 1.50 -15.12
N ASP A 320 15.42 0.62 -14.77
CA ASP A 320 15.19 -0.83 -14.69
C ASP A 320 14.57 -1.23 -13.34
N ALA A 321 13.72 -2.25 -13.34
CA ALA A 321 13.17 -2.88 -12.14
C ALA A 321 13.72 -4.29 -11.96
N SER A 322 14.36 -4.57 -10.83
CA SER A 322 14.98 -5.87 -10.56
C SER A 322 14.87 -6.32 -9.10
N GLY A 323 15.26 -7.57 -8.86
CA GLY A 323 15.23 -8.17 -7.52
C GLY A 323 13.85 -8.71 -7.18
N THR A 324 13.41 -8.59 -5.92
CA THR A 324 12.08 -9.08 -5.48
C THR A 324 11.43 -8.14 -4.48
N THR A 325 10.14 -7.88 -4.67
CA THR A 325 9.30 -7.05 -3.80
C THR A 325 7.97 -7.75 -3.54
N ASP A 326 7.59 -7.85 -2.28
CA ASP A 326 6.28 -8.38 -1.90
C ASP A 326 5.22 -7.29 -2.07
N LEU A 327 4.34 -7.45 -3.06
CA LEU A 327 3.25 -6.52 -3.33
C LEU A 327 2.00 -6.92 -2.53
N TYR A 328 1.39 -5.94 -1.86
CA TYR A 328 0.12 -6.07 -1.16
C TYR A 328 -0.87 -5.02 -1.67
N ILE A 329 -2.09 -5.45 -1.96
CA ILE A 329 -3.17 -4.59 -2.43
C ILE A 329 -4.25 -4.48 -1.36
N ASN A 330 -4.50 -3.27 -0.91
CA ASN A 330 -5.67 -2.91 -0.12
C ASN A 330 -6.80 -2.49 -1.06
N GLY A 331 -7.62 -3.46 -1.45
CA GLY A 331 -8.70 -3.28 -2.41
C GLY A 331 -9.97 -2.70 -1.80
N ILE A 332 -10.59 -1.75 -2.49
CA ILE A 332 -11.95 -1.24 -2.23
C ILE A 332 -12.78 -1.32 -3.51
N GLY A 333 -14.11 -1.45 -3.43
CA GLY A 333 -14.99 -1.43 -4.62
C GLY A 333 -15.76 -2.72 -4.87
N ASP A 334 -16.54 -2.73 -5.95
CA ASP A 334 -17.54 -3.78 -6.24
C ASP A 334 -17.07 -4.84 -7.24
N GLY A 335 -15.92 -4.64 -7.90
CA GLY A 335 -15.35 -5.53 -8.91
C GLY A 335 -15.94 -5.32 -10.30
N ALA A 336 -15.08 -5.42 -11.32
CA ALA A 336 -15.44 -5.47 -12.73
C ALA A 336 -14.40 -6.26 -13.52
N GLN A 337 -14.73 -6.58 -14.76
CA GLN A 337 -13.79 -7.23 -15.68
C GLN A 337 -12.79 -6.20 -16.23
N THR A 338 -11.51 -6.53 -16.17
CA THR A 338 -10.44 -5.81 -16.85
C THR A 338 -10.20 -6.35 -18.25
N THR A 339 -9.74 -5.50 -19.17
CA THR A 339 -9.26 -5.91 -20.50
C THR A 339 -7.73 -5.99 -20.51
N ASN A 340 -7.07 -4.90 -20.16
CA ASN A 340 -5.61 -4.84 -20.02
C ASN A 340 -5.19 -5.13 -18.58
N GLY A 341 -5.96 -4.64 -17.59
CA GLY A 341 -5.64 -4.68 -16.18
C GLY A 341 -5.46 -3.27 -15.60
N ILE A 342 -5.51 -3.16 -14.28
CA ILE A 342 -5.25 -1.92 -13.53
C ILE A 342 -3.74 -1.80 -13.33
N GLU A 343 -3.10 -0.82 -13.95
CA GLU A 343 -1.64 -0.62 -13.88
C GLU A 343 -1.21 -0.17 -12.48
N VAL A 344 -0.42 -0.99 -11.79
CA VAL A 344 0.05 -0.72 -10.41
C VAL A 344 1.54 -0.41 -10.33
N VAL A 345 2.32 -0.87 -11.31
CA VAL A 345 3.73 -0.49 -11.48
C VAL A 345 3.99 -0.18 -12.95
N ASP A 346 4.54 1.02 -13.20
CA ASP A 346 5.00 1.50 -14.51
C ASP A 346 6.54 1.44 -14.52
N VAL A 347 7.12 0.75 -15.49
CA VAL A 347 8.57 0.54 -15.65
C VAL A 347 9.00 0.99 -17.05
N GLY A 348 9.67 2.15 -17.12
CA GLY A 348 10.20 2.70 -18.36
C GLY A 348 11.40 1.94 -18.95
N GLY A 349 12.11 1.17 -18.12
CA GLY A 349 13.23 0.30 -18.51
C GLY A 349 12.85 -1.18 -18.63
N VAL A 350 13.77 -2.07 -18.24
CA VAL A 350 13.50 -3.52 -18.21
C VAL A 350 13.02 -3.93 -16.82
N SER A 351 11.94 -4.70 -16.74
CA SER A 351 11.53 -5.38 -15.51
C SER A 351 11.91 -6.85 -15.56
N THR A 352 12.53 -7.39 -14.50
CA THR A 352 12.60 -8.85 -14.33
C THR A 352 11.23 -9.40 -13.96
N SER A 353 10.90 -10.61 -14.40
CA SER A 353 9.58 -11.24 -14.16
C SER A 353 9.31 -11.62 -12.71
N ASP A 354 10.29 -11.46 -11.81
CA ASP A 354 10.20 -11.69 -10.38
C ASP A 354 10.32 -10.41 -9.54
N ALA A 355 10.43 -9.23 -10.18
CA ALA A 355 10.58 -7.95 -9.51
C ALA A 355 9.48 -7.67 -8.48
N PHE A 356 8.25 -8.11 -8.77
CA PHE A 356 7.08 -7.96 -7.91
C PHE A 356 6.30 -9.27 -7.79
N VAL A 357 5.87 -9.59 -6.57
CA VAL A 357 5.09 -10.80 -6.28
C VAL A 357 3.90 -10.43 -5.40
N LEU A 358 2.68 -10.65 -5.87
CA LEU A 358 1.47 -10.43 -5.07
C LEU A 358 1.40 -11.43 -3.91
N LYS A 359 1.22 -10.93 -2.68
CA LYS A 359 1.24 -11.74 -1.45
C LYS A 359 -0.09 -11.85 -0.73
N ASN A 360 -1.16 -11.23 -1.24
CA ASN A 360 -2.51 -11.40 -0.73
C ASN A 360 -3.51 -11.69 -1.85
N GLU A 361 -4.60 -12.36 -1.49
CA GLU A 361 -5.75 -12.53 -2.38
C GLU A 361 -6.48 -11.19 -2.56
N VAL A 362 -6.84 -10.86 -3.80
CA VAL A 362 -7.47 -9.58 -4.15
C VAL A 362 -8.80 -9.88 -4.84
N ASN A 363 -9.89 -9.78 -4.08
CA ASN A 363 -11.23 -10.15 -4.54
C ASN A 363 -12.19 -8.95 -4.46
N ALA A 364 -13.04 -8.77 -5.47
CA ALA A 364 -14.16 -7.84 -5.41
C ALA A 364 -15.37 -8.37 -6.20
N GLY A 365 -16.53 -8.38 -5.56
CA GLY A 365 -17.74 -8.97 -6.14
C GLY A 365 -17.53 -10.43 -6.54
N LEU A 366 -17.69 -10.71 -7.83
CA LEU A 366 -17.52 -12.04 -8.43
C LEU A 366 -16.08 -12.29 -8.94
N TYR A 367 -15.24 -11.26 -8.94
CA TYR A 367 -13.94 -11.27 -9.61
C TYR A 367 -12.81 -11.48 -8.62
N THR A 368 -11.77 -12.15 -9.12
CA THR A 368 -10.45 -12.20 -8.48
C THR A 368 -9.47 -11.45 -9.36
N TYR A 369 -8.69 -10.56 -8.76
CA TYR A 369 -7.64 -9.80 -9.43
C TYR A 369 -6.29 -10.44 -9.14
N ARG A 370 -5.46 -10.54 -10.18
CA ARG A 370 -4.13 -11.11 -10.08
C ARG A 370 -3.09 -10.20 -10.69
N LEU A 371 -1.91 -10.24 -10.11
CA LEU A 371 -0.76 -9.54 -10.64
C LEU A 371 -0.25 -10.26 -11.88
N TYR A 372 -0.11 -9.51 -12.96
CA TYR A 372 0.43 -9.95 -14.24
C TYR A 372 1.49 -8.96 -14.69
N TRP A 373 2.60 -9.49 -15.19
CA TRP A 373 3.66 -8.72 -15.84
C TRP A 373 3.46 -8.78 -17.34
N ASN A 374 3.36 -7.62 -17.99
CA ASN A 374 3.21 -7.56 -19.43
C ASN A 374 4.58 -7.42 -20.11
N GLU A 375 5.02 -8.45 -20.83
CA GLU A 375 6.35 -8.48 -21.45
C GLU A 375 6.52 -7.40 -22.55
N SER A 376 5.43 -6.88 -23.12
CA SER A 376 5.50 -5.92 -24.22
C SER A 376 5.88 -4.50 -23.80
N ASP A 377 5.46 -4.09 -22.61
CA ASP A 377 5.73 -2.76 -22.04
C ASP A 377 6.62 -2.81 -20.79
N ASN A 378 6.76 -3.98 -20.14
CA ASN A 378 7.45 -4.23 -18.87
C ASN A 378 6.67 -3.81 -17.62
N ASP A 379 5.41 -3.44 -17.77
CA ASP A 379 4.57 -2.94 -16.68
C ASP A 379 3.85 -4.07 -15.94
N TRP A 380 3.35 -3.75 -14.75
CA TRP A 380 2.65 -4.69 -13.89
C TRP A 380 1.22 -4.25 -13.62
N TYR A 381 0.29 -5.18 -13.85
CA TYR A 381 -1.14 -4.94 -13.83
C TYR A 381 -1.85 -5.87 -12.86
N LEU A 382 -2.90 -5.37 -12.19
CA LEU A 382 -3.92 -6.21 -11.56
C LEU A 382 -5.01 -6.51 -12.57
N ALA A 383 -5.13 -7.77 -12.98
CA ALA A 383 -6.10 -8.19 -13.97
C ALA A 383 -7.15 -9.14 -13.37
N SER A 384 -8.41 -8.92 -13.71
CA SER A 384 -9.54 -9.83 -13.45
C SER A 384 -9.96 -10.60 -14.70
N LYS A 385 -9.01 -10.81 -15.63
CA LYS A 385 -9.19 -11.64 -16.83
C LYS A 385 -8.51 -13.00 -16.66
N ALA A 386 -9.12 -14.02 -17.27
CA ALA A 386 -8.53 -15.33 -17.40
C ALA A 386 -7.40 -15.31 -18.45
N GLN A 387 -6.47 -16.26 -18.34
CA GLN A 387 -5.54 -16.54 -19.43
C GLN A 387 -6.31 -17.08 -20.64
N SER A 388 -5.97 -16.61 -21.85
CA SER A 388 -6.52 -17.18 -23.08
C SER A 388 -6.00 -18.59 -23.32
N ASP A 389 -6.89 -19.50 -23.70
CA ASP A 389 -6.55 -20.90 -24.05
C ASP A 389 -5.59 -21.00 -25.27
N ASP A 390 -5.41 -19.93 -26.04
CA ASP A 390 -4.54 -19.87 -27.22
C ASP A 390 -3.04 -19.73 -26.88
N ASP A 391 -2.67 -19.48 -25.62
CA ASP A 391 -1.28 -19.36 -25.15
C ASP A 391 -0.67 -20.67 -24.65
N ASP A 392 -1.18 -21.83 -25.08
CA ASP A 392 -0.45 -23.11 -24.97
C ASP A 392 0.74 -23.13 -25.96
N SER A 393 1.66 -22.19 -25.80
CA SER A 393 3.04 -22.31 -26.27
C SER A 393 3.82 -23.18 -25.29
N GLY A 394 3.30 -24.37 -25.01
CA GLY A 394 4.10 -25.48 -24.55
C GLY A 394 5.13 -25.81 -25.64
N GLY A 395 6.36 -25.37 -25.44
CA GLY A 395 7.50 -25.83 -26.21
C GLY A 395 7.57 -27.35 -26.16
N ASP A 396 7.11 -27.99 -27.23
CA ASP A 396 7.35 -29.40 -27.49
C ASP A 396 8.82 -29.57 -27.86
N ASP A 397 9.66 -29.72 -26.82
CA ASP A 397 11.01 -30.27 -26.92
C ASP A 397 10.92 -31.72 -27.43
N THR A 398 10.66 -31.86 -28.73
CA THR A 398 10.96 -33.10 -29.43
C THR A 398 12.48 -33.23 -29.53
N PRO A 399 13.09 -34.31 -29.00
CA PRO A 399 14.53 -34.51 -29.16
C PRO A 399 14.85 -34.68 -30.65
N SER A 400 15.71 -33.81 -31.17
CA SER A 400 16.29 -33.94 -32.51
C SER A 400 17.03 -35.28 -32.62
N ASP A 401 16.42 -36.23 -33.34
CA ASP A 401 17.11 -37.39 -33.88
C ASP A 401 17.84 -36.95 -35.16
N GLY A 402 19.16 -37.06 -35.12
CA GLY A 402 20.03 -36.74 -36.24
C GLY A 402 19.91 -37.79 -37.35
N GLY A 403 19.79 -37.34 -38.58
CA GLY A 403 19.79 -38.21 -39.74
C GLY A 403 20.02 -37.45 -41.03
N ASP A 404 21.28 -37.45 -41.45
CA ASP A 404 21.79 -37.10 -42.78
C ASP A 404 21.01 -37.81 -43.90
N ASP A 405 20.75 -37.13 -45.03
CA ASP A 405 21.02 -37.64 -46.39
C ASP A 405 20.35 -36.78 -47.49
N GLY A 406 21.18 -35.97 -48.16
CA GLY A 406 21.38 -36.04 -49.62
C GLY A 406 20.25 -35.63 -50.59
N GLY A 407 20.47 -34.55 -51.33
CA GLY A 407 19.82 -34.32 -52.64
C GLY A 407 19.92 -32.88 -53.16
N ASN A 408 21.08 -32.47 -53.67
CA ASN A 408 21.36 -32.27 -55.11
C ASN A 408 20.89 -30.94 -55.74
N VAL A 409 21.90 -30.16 -56.14
CA VAL A 409 21.93 -28.99 -57.04
C VAL A 409 21.34 -29.32 -58.43
N THR A 410 20.69 -28.45 -59.22
CA THR A 410 21.11 -27.19 -59.89
C THR A 410 19.91 -26.66 -60.77
N PRO A 411 19.96 -25.43 -61.36
CA PRO A 411 18.82 -24.55 -61.67
C PRO A 411 18.62 -24.33 -63.21
N PRO A 412 18.25 -23.12 -63.70
CA PRO A 412 16.93 -22.48 -63.88
C PRO A 412 16.51 -22.42 -65.38
N ASP A 413 15.26 -22.07 -65.73
CA ASP A 413 15.01 -21.42 -67.03
C ASP A 413 13.69 -20.64 -67.12
N ASP A 414 13.82 -19.59 -67.93
CA ASP A 414 13.02 -18.41 -68.23
C ASP A 414 11.74 -18.69 -69.05
N GLY A 415 10.82 -17.71 -69.06
CA GLY A 415 9.80 -17.64 -70.11
C GLY A 415 8.66 -16.67 -69.82
N GLY A 416 8.79 -15.42 -70.29
CA GLY A 416 7.72 -14.42 -70.33
C GLY A 416 6.84 -14.48 -71.59
N ASP A 417 5.67 -13.85 -71.50
CA ASP A 417 4.80 -13.21 -72.52
C ASP A 417 3.33 -13.38 -72.08
N GLY A 418 2.43 -12.41 -72.15
CA GLY A 418 2.44 -11.08 -72.74
C GLY A 418 1.16 -10.36 -72.31
N GLY A 419 1.21 -9.02 -72.37
CA GLY A 419 0.21 -8.13 -71.79
C GLY A 419 -1.12 -8.05 -72.54
N ASN A 420 -2.10 -7.50 -71.83
CA ASN A 420 -3.17 -6.71 -72.42
C ASN A 420 -3.48 -5.52 -71.50
N VAL A 421 -3.41 -4.31 -72.06
CA VAL A 421 -3.74 -3.04 -71.41
C VAL A 421 -4.92 -2.41 -72.14
N THR A 422 -5.93 -2.01 -71.39
CA THR A 422 -6.83 -0.89 -71.72
C THR A 422 -7.16 -0.11 -70.43
N PRO A 423 -7.30 1.23 -70.48
CA PRO A 423 -7.05 2.12 -69.34
C PRO A 423 -8.35 2.81 -68.81
N PRO A 424 -8.22 3.81 -67.91
CA PRO A 424 -8.68 3.78 -66.52
C PRO A 424 -10.16 4.21 -66.35
N ASP A 425 -10.78 3.79 -65.24
CA ASP A 425 -11.94 4.52 -64.70
C ASP A 425 -11.74 4.71 -63.20
N ASP A 426 -12.02 5.93 -62.79
CA ASP A 426 -11.56 6.56 -61.58
C ASP A 426 -12.72 6.56 -60.59
N GLY A 427 -12.60 5.81 -59.50
CA GLY A 427 -13.57 5.78 -58.41
C GLY A 427 -12.86 5.42 -57.12
N GLY A 428 -12.65 6.42 -56.27
CA GLY A 428 -11.78 6.32 -55.09
C GLY A 428 -12.24 5.31 -54.05
N ASP A 429 -11.31 4.42 -53.69
CA ASP A 429 -11.33 3.71 -52.41
C ASP A 429 -10.62 4.59 -51.39
N GLY A 430 -11.43 5.23 -50.53
CA GLY A 430 -10.97 5.66 -49.22
C GLY A 430 -10.54 4.41 -48.46
N GLY A 431 -9.29 4.41 -47.99
CA GLY A 431 -8.70 3.31 -47.25
C GLY A 431 -9.59 2.90 -46.09
N ASP A 432 -10.03 1.65 -46.13
CA ASP A 432 -10.46 0.96 -44.94
C ASP A 432 -9.20 0.61 -44.17
N VAL A 433 -8.80 1.55 -43.31
CA VAL A 433 -7.95 1.25 -42.17
C VAL A 433 -8.75 0.30 -41.30
N THR A 434 -8.45 -1.00 -41.41
CA THR A 434 -8.79 -1.93 -40.34
C THR A 434 -8.25 -1.33 -39.03
N PRO A 435 -9.12 -1.05 -38.04
CA PRO A 435 -8.68 -0.68 -36.70
C PRO A 435 -7.71 -1.75 -36.16
N PRO A 436 -6.79 -1.41 -35.24
CA PRO A 436 -6.12 -2.42 -34.43
C PRO A 436 -7.16 -3.36 -33.83
N ASP A 437 -6.84 -4.64 -33.81
CA ASP A 437 -7.64 -5.71 -33.21
C ASP A 437 -7.73 -5.45 -31.69
N ASP A 438 -8.79 -4.76 -31.26
CA ASP A 438 -9.15 -4.62 -29.86
C ASP A 438 -9.58 -5.99 -29.34
N GLY A 439 -8.65 -6.65 -28.63
CA GLY A 439 -8.89 -7.66 -27.61
C GLY A 439 -9.90 -8.75 -27.96
N GLY A 440 -9.40 -9.93 -28.31
CA GLY A 440 -10.21 -11.15 -28.33
C GLY A 440 -11.06 -11.27 -27.04
N ASP A 441 -12.21 -11.94 -27.16
CA ASP A 441 -13.19 -12.14 -26.09
C ASP A 441 -12.52 -12.80 -24.87
N VAL A 442 -11.98 -12.00 -23.94
CA VAL A 442 -11.27 -12.49 -22.76
C VAL A 442 -12.28 -12.92 -21.70
N ALA A 443 -12.22 -14.17 -21.28
CA ALA A 443 -13.10 -14.67 -20.22
C ALA A 443 -12.74 -14.00 -18.88
N PRO A 444 -13.71 -13.63 -18.03
CA PRO A 444 -13.39 -13.05 -16.73
C PRO A 444 -12.83 -14.10 -15.76
N GLN A 445 -11.92 -13.70 -14.88
CA GLN A 445 -11.46 -14.52 -13.79
C GLN A 445 -12.42 -14.47 -12.61
N TYR A 446 -13.01 -15.61 -12.27
CA TYR A 446 -14.01 -15.72 -11.20
C TYR A 446 -13.44 -16.32 -9.94
N ARG A 447 -14.01 -15.93 -8.80
CA ARG A 447 -13.69 -16.53 -7.50
C ARG A 447 -14.12 -18.00 -7.44
N ALA A 448 -13.22 -18.85 -6.95
CA ALA A 448 -13.49 -20.29 -6.81
C ALA A 448 -14.56 -20.60 -5.74
N ASP A 449 -14.71 -19.76 -4.72
CA ASP A 449 -15.69 -19.98 -3.65
C ASP A 449 -17.15 -19.86 -4.09
N ILE A 450 -17.42 -19.20 -5.22
CA ILE A 450 -18.75 -19.22 -5.87
C ILE A 450 -19.20 -20.66 -6.10
N GLY A 451 -18.31 -21.53 -6.59
CA GLY A 451 -18.61 -22.94 -6.80
C GLY A 451 -18.76 -23.71 -5.48
N ALA A 452 -18.01 -23.35 -4.44
CA ALA A 452 -18.18 -23.94 -3.11
C ALA A 452 -19.59 -23.65 -2.53
N TYR A 453 -20.03 -22.39 -2.61
CA TYR A 453 -21.38 -21.99 -2.23
C TYR A 453 -22.48 -22.68 -3.05
N MET A 454 -22.30 -22.73 -4.37
CA MET A 454 -23.23 -23.43 -5.26
C MET A 454 -23.26 -24.94 -5.02
N GLY A 455 -22.13 -25.56 -4.70
CA GLY A 455 -21.97 -26.96 -4.35
C GLY A 455 -22.82 -27.35 -3.15
N ASN A 456 -22.70 -26.59 -2.05
CA ASN A 456 -23.53 -26.79 -0.85
C ASN A 456 -25.02 -26.67 -1.18
N GLN A 457 -25.42 -25.63 -1.91
CA GLN A 457 -26.81 -25.43 -2.30
C GLN A 457 -27.32 -26.57 -3.20
N TRP A 458 -26.52 -27.03 -4.14
CA TRP A 458 -26.88 -28.09 -5.08
C TRP A 458 -27.00 -29.44 -4.37
N MET A 459 -26.04 -29.80 -3.50
CA MET A 459 -26.06 -31.00 -2.67
C MET A 459 -27.28 -31.04 -1.75
N ALA A 460 -27.54 -29.96 -1.01
CA ALA A 460 -28.68 -29.85 -0.10
C ALA A 460 -30.03 -30.08 -0.81
N ARG A 461 -30.17 -29.62 -2.06
CA ARG A 461 -31.41 -29.78 -2.85
C ARG A 461 -31.47 -31.13 -3.56
N ASN A 462 -30.39 -31.55 -4.20
CA ASN A 462 -30.38 -32.76 -5.02
C ASN A 462 -30.53 -34.01 -4.16
N LEU A 463 -29.94 -34.03 -2.96
CA LEU A 463 -30.06 -35.16 -2.04
C LEU A 463 -31.45 -35.25 -1.39
N GLN A 464 -32.27 -34.19 -1.38
CA GLN A 464 -33.67 -34.30 -0.94
C GLN A 464 -34.55 -35.09 -1.92
N MET A 465 -34.14 -35.19 -3.19
CA MET A 465 -34.98 -35.76 -4.25
C MET A 465 -35.03 -37.29 -4.17
N GLN A 466 -36.24 -37.83 -4.21
CA GLN A 466 -36.52 -39.27 -4.26
C GLN A 466 -37.72 -39.57 -5.16
N THR A 467 -37.75 -40.79 -5.70
CA THR A 467 -38.86 -41.33 -6.48
C THR A 467 -39.60 -42.43 -5.69
N LEU A 468 -40.81 -42.76 -6.11
CA LEU A 468 -41.56 -43.89 -5.55
C LEU A 468 -40.74 -45.21 -5.59
N TYR A 469 -40.01 -45.46 -6.67
CA TYR A 469 -39.26 -46.70 -6.84
C TYR A 469 -38.05 -46.80 -5.91
N ASP A 470 -37.47 -45.65 -5.53
CA ASP A 470 -36.43 -45.61 -4.50
C ASP A 470 -36.96 -46.09 -3.14
N ARG A 471 -38.26 -45.87 -2.87
CA ARG A 471 -38.93 -46.34 -1.64
C ARG A 471 -39.41 -47.79 -1.78
N GLU A 472 -40.11 -48.14 -2.85
CA GLU A 472 -40.65 -49.50 -3.05
C GLU A 472 -39.57 -50.59 -3.12
N GLY A 473 -38.38 -50.27 -3.66
CA GLY A 473 -37.29 -51.23 -3.82
C GLY A 473 -36.66 -51.75 -2.51
N SER A 474 -36.94 -51.12 -1.36
CA SER A 474 -36.29 -51.41 -0.08
C SER A 474 -37.28 -51.55 1.10
N GLN A 475 -38.55 -51.79 0.80
CA GLN A 475 -39.61 -51.96 1.81
C GLN A 475 -39.61 -53.35 2.44
N TYR A 476 -39.62 -53.38 3.77
CA TYR A 476 -40.07 -54.52 4.55
C TYR A 476 -41.55 -54.33 4.91
N ARG A 477 -42.40 -55.31 4.57
CA ARG A 477 -43.87 -55.24 4.74
C ARG A 477 -44.36 -56.20 5.83
N ASN A 478 -45.20 -55.69 6.73
CA ASN A 478 -45.99 -56.48 7.69
C ASN A 478 -47.47 -56.15 7.58
N ALA A 479 -48.32 -56.89 8.30
CA ALA A 479 -49.78 -56.73 8.27
C ALA A 479 -50.27 -55.32 8.71
N ASP A 480 -49.46 -54.58 9.47
CA ASP A 480 -49.82 -53.30 10.09
C ASP A 480 -49.11 -52.07 9.48
N GLY A 481 -48.24 -52.26 8.47
CA GLY A 481 -47.48 -51.17 7.82
C GLY A 481 -46.15 -51.62 7.21
N SER A 482 -45.49 -50.73 6.45
CA SER A 482 -44.16 -50.96 5.89
C SER A 482 -43.10 -50.03 6.50
N VAL A 483 -41.86 -50.52 6.58
CA VAL A 483 -40.67 -49.74 6.94
C VAL A 483 -39.66 -49.90 5.82
N TRP A 484 -38.97 -48.82 5.47
CA TRP A 484 -37.93 -48.82 4.45
C TRP A 484 -36.72 -48.03 4.92
N ALA A 485 -35.56 -48.42 4.42
CA ALA A 485 -34.32 -47.69 4.59
C ALA A 485 -33.55 -47.69 3.27
N ARG A 486 -32.82 -46.61 3.01
CA ARG A 486 -32.03 -46.40 1.81
C ARG A 486 -30.70 -45.74 2.17
N PHE A 487 -29.62 -46.22 1.58
CA PHE A 487 -28.33 -45.56 1.61
C PHE A 487 -27.92 -45.19 0.18
N LYS A 488 -27.47 -43.95 -0.02
CA LYS A 488 -26.98 -43.43 -1.30
C LYS A 488 -25.61 -42.81 -1.05
N ALA A 489 -24.61 -43.19 -1.83
CA ALA A 489 -23.32 -42.54 -1.85
C ALA A 489 -22.79 -42.48 -3.27
N GLY A 490 -22.01 -41.47 -3.60
CA GLY A 490 -21.47 -41.32 -4.94
C GLY A 490 -20.66 -40.04 -5.11
N LYS A 491 -20.27 -39.82 -6.35
CA LYS A 491 -19.63 -38.59 -6.82
C LYS A 491 -20.54 -37.87 -7.78
N ALA A 492 -20.35 -36.56 -7.90
CA ALA A 492 -20.99 -35.75 -8.90
C ALA A 492 -20.07 -34.63 -9.34
N GLU A 493 -19.95 -34.46 -10.65
CA GLU A 493 -19.18 -33.42 -11.31
C GLU A 493 -20.19 -32.42 -11.90
N SER A 494 -19.92 -31.13 -11.76
CA SER A 494 -20.77 -30.06 -12.27
C SER A 494 -19.99 -28.79 -12.52
N GLU A 495 -20.49 -27.94 -13.40
CA GLU A 495 -19.87 -26.68 -13.78
C GLU A 495 -20.78 -25.49 -13.42
N ALA A 496 -20.17 -24.34 -13.17
CA ALA A 496 -20.84 -23.05 -12.99
C ALA A 496 -20.21 -21.96 -13.88
N VAL A 497 -20.89 -20.82 -13.99
CA VAL A 497 -20.40 -19.62 -14.70
C VAL A 497 -19.92 -19.94 -16.12
N SER A 498 -20.77 -20.63 -16.89
CA SER A 498 -20.48 -21.02 -18.28
C SER A 498 -19.23 -21.88 -18.46
N GLY A 499 -18.87 -22.70 -17.46
CA GLY A 499 -17.71 -23.59 -17.52
C GLY A 499 -16.44 -23.01 -16.89
N ASN A 500 -16.49 -21.80 -16.34
CA ASN A 500 -15.32 -21.17 -15.70
C ASN A 500 -15.09 -21.63 -14.25
N ILE A 501 -16.00 -22.43 -13.69
CA ILE A 501 -15.88 -22.98 -12.35
C ILE A 501 -16.27 -24.44 -12.39
N ASP A 502 -15.34 -25.31 -12.04
CA ASP A 502 -15.54 -26.74 -11.86
C ASP A 502 -15.89 -27.05 -10.40
N MET A 503 -16.79 -28.02 -10.18
CA MET A 503 -17.23 -28.48 -8.87
C MET A 503 -17.29 -30.02 -8.81
N ASP A 504 -16.43 -30.60 -7.99
CA ASP A 504 -16.32 -32.03 -7.74
C ASP A 504 -16.88 -32.37 -6.36
N SER A 505 -18.00 -33.08 -6.31
CA SER A 505 -18.71 -33.39 -5.06
C SER A 505 -18.68 -34.87 -4.70
N ASN A 506 -18.34 -35.18 -3.46
CA ASN A 506 -18.51 -36.50 -2.86
C ASN A 506 -19.66 -36.43 -1.85
N TYR A 507 -20.62 -37.36 -1.91
CA TYR A 507 -21.76 -37.32 -1.01
C TYR A 507 -22.17 -38.68 -0.46
N SER A 508 -22.80 -38.63 0.70
CA SER A 508 -23.47 -39.75 1.34
C SER A 508 -24.82 -39.31 1.93
N GLN A 509 -25.79 -40.21 1.87
CA GLN A 509 -27.12 -40.01 2.42
C GLN A 509 -27.65 -41.31 2.99
N PHE A 510 -28.22 -41.22 4.19
CA PHE A 510 -29.02 -42.26 4.79
C PHE A 510 -30.46 -41.79 4.96
N GLN A 511 -31.43 -42.52 4.42
CA GLN A 511 -32.85 -42.22 4.54
C GLN A 511 -33.57 -43.40 5.18
N LEU A 512 -34.58 -43.11 6.00
CA LEU A 512 -35.48 -44.10 6.57
C LEU A 512 -36.89 -43.55 6.63
N GLY A 513 -37.87 -44.44 6.51
CA GLY A 513 -39.27 -44.06 6.65
C GLY A 513 -40.15 -45.23 6.99
N GLY A 514 -41.37 -44.90 7.40
CA GLY A 514 -42.35 -45.89 7.79
C GLY A 514 -43.77 -45.38 7.58
N ASP A 515 -44.64 -46.30 7.20
CA ASP A 515 -46.06 -46.01 7.04
C ASP A 515 -46.70 -45.86 8.42
N ILE A 516 -47.46 -44.78 8.59
CA ILE A 516 -48.24 -44.50 9.81
C ILE A 516 -49.74 -44.75 9.60
N LEU A 517 -50.17 -44.80 8.34
CA LEU A 517 -51.54 -45.10 7.95
C LEU A 517 -51.52 -45.92 6.65
N ALA A 518 -52.20 -47.06 6.66
CA ALA A 518 -52.43 -47.87 5.47
C ALA A 518 -53.92 -48.17 5.34
N TRP A 519 -54.47 -47.97 4.14
CA TRP A 519 -55.83 -48.34 3.78
C TRP A 519 -55.83 -49.13 2.48
N GLY A 520 -56.68 -50.15 2.39
CA GLY A 520 -56.89 -50.85 1.13
C GLY A 520 -58.17 -51.68 1.16
N ASN A 521 -58.74 -51.93 -0.01
CA ASN A 521 -59.97 -52.72 -0.18
C ASN A 521 -59.77 -53.98 -1.05
N GLY A 522 -58.51 -54.38 -1.27
CA GLY A 522 -58.13 -55.50 -2.14
C GLY A 522 -58.06 -55.15 -3.63
N GLN A 523 -58.63 -54.01 -4.06
CA GLN A 523 -58.45 -53.46 -5.40
C GLN A 523 -57.50 -52.26 -5.40
N GLN A 524 -57.67 -51.31 -4.48
CA GLN A 524 -56.84 -50.10 -4.36
C GLN A 524 -56.18 -50.03 -2.99
N SER A 525 -55.03 -49.37 -2.90
CA SER A 525 -54.32 -49.08 -1.65
C SER A 525 -53.91 -47.62 -1.56
N VAL A 526 -53.91 -47.10 -0.33
CA VAL A 526 -53.35 -45.80 0.04
C VAL A 526 -52.44 -46.01 1.24
N THR A 527 -51.22 -45.49 1.18
CA THR A 527 -50.31 -45.41 2.32
C THR A 527 -49.96 -43.95 2.59
N VAL A 528 -49.82 -43.60 3.87
CA VAL A 528 -49.27 -42.33 4.33
C VAL A 528 -48.19 -42.66 5.34
N GLY A 529 -47.03 -42.03 5.19
CA GLY A 529 -45.87 -42.28 6.03
C GLY A 529 -45.07 -41.03 6.36
N VAL A 530 -44.15 -41.21 7.29
CA VAL A 530 -43.15 -40.21 7.68
C VAL A 530 -41.78 -40.71 7.28
N MET A 531 -40.86 -39.79 7.08
CA MET A 531 -39.49 -40.09 6.70
C MET A 531 -38.52 -39.09 7.28
N ALA A 532 -37.30 -39.56 7.51
CA ALA A 532 -36.17 -38.75 7.92
C ALA A 532 -34.93 -39.14 7.10
N SER A 533 -34.04 -38.19 6.87
CA SER A 533 -32.72 -38.51 6.32
C SER A 533 -31.62 -37.66 6.92
N TYR A 534 -30.41 -38.17 6.83
CA TYR A 534 -29.17 -37.43 7.08
C TYR A 534 -28.37 -37.40 5.78
N ILE A 535 -27.80 -36.24 5.46
CA ILE A 535 -26.91 -36.06 4.32
C ILE A 535 -25.58 -35.50 4.81
N ASN A 536 -24.52 -35.84 4.09
CA ASN A 536 -23.22 -35.22 4.23
C ASN A 536 -22.57 -35.21 2.84
N ALA A 537 -22.07 -34.05 2.42
CA ALA A 537 -21.38 -33.90 1.16
C ALA A 537 -20.23 -32.90 1.28
N ASP A 538 -19.14 -33.22 0.60
CA ASP A 538 -17.96 -32.36 0.43
C ASP A 538 -17.87 -31.99 -1.05
N THR A 539 -17.59 -30.72 -1.35
CA THR A 539 -17.41 -30.20 -2.70
C THR A 539 -16.08 -29.48 -2.81
N ASP A 540 -15.22 -29.92 -3.71
CA ASP A 540 -14.04 -29.17 -4.13
C ASP A 540 -14.42 -28.32 -5.34
N SER A 541 -14.08 -27.04 -5.34
CA SER A 541 -14.32 -26.12 -6.44
C SER A 541 -13.03 -25.52 -6.96
N THR A 542 -12.88 -25.49 -8.29
CA THR A 542 -11.70 -24.94 -8.97
C THR A 542 -12.14 -23.85 -9.94
N GLY A 543 -11.56 -22.66 -9.82
CA GLY A 543 -11.80 -21.55 -10.75
C GLY A 543 -10.97 -21.66 -12.03
N ASN A 544 -11.32 -20.84 -13.02
CA ASN A 544 -10.54 -20.70 -14.24
C ASN A 544 -9.13 -20.13 -13.99
N ARG A 545 -8.22 -20.39 -14.93
CA ARG A 545 -6.84 -19.88 -14.86
C ARG A 545 -6.83 -18.36 -14.99
N GLY A 546 -6.18 -17.69 -14.06
CA GLY A 546 -5.94 -16.25 -14.17
C GLY A 546 -4.87 -15.93 -15.22
N ALA A 547 -4.67 -14.65 -15.51
CA ALA A 547 -3.65 -14.17 -16.46
C ALA A 547 -2.20 -14.59 -16.12
N ASP A 548 -1.93 -14.93 -14.86
CA ASP A 548 -0.66 -15.50 -14.37
C ASP A 548 -0.54 -17.03 -14.57
N GLY A 549 -1.58 -17.66 -15.13
CA GLY A 549 -1.68 -19.10 -15.41
C GLY A 549 -1.96 -20.01 -14.22
N SER A 550 -2.05 -19.49 -12.99
CA SER A 550 -2.38 -20.30 -11.81
C SER A 550 -3.91 -20.50 -11.66
N GLN A 551 -4.38 -21.34 -10.74
CA GLN A 551 -5.82 -21.51 -10.44
C GLN A 551 -6.06 -21.40 -8.94
N PHE A 552 -7.21 -20.87 -8.55
CA PHE A 552 -7.66 -20.92 -7.16
C PHE A 552 -8.63 -22.07 -6.95
N THR A 553 -8.60 -22.63 -5.75
CA THR A 553 -9.50 -23.68 -5.31
C THR A 553 -10.19 -23.27 -4.02
N SER A 554 -11.40 -23.75 -3.80
CA SER A 554 -12.14 -23.59 -2.54
C SER A 554 -12.85 -24.89 -2.22
N SER A 555 -13.02 -25.20 -0.93
CA SER A 555 -13.72 -26.40 -0.49
C SER A 555 -15.01 -26.04 0.24
N ALA A 556 -16.00 -26.91 0.16
CA ALA A 556 -17.30 -26.74 0.77
C ALA A 556 -17.72 -28.03 1.48
N ASN A 557 -18.43 -27.89 2.59
CA ASN A 557 -19.11 -29.01 3.24
C ASN A 557 -20.57 -28.64 3.53
N VAL A 558 -21.46 -29.60 3.32
CA VAL A 558 -22.84 -29.54 3.79
C VAL A 558 -23.20 -30.84 4.52
N ASP A 559 -23.67 -30.70 5.75
CA ASP A 559 -24.28 -31.79 6.51
C ASP A 559 -25.62 -31.36 7.09
N GLY A 560 -26.53 -32.32 7.26
CA GLY A 560 -27.78 -32.01 7.93
C GLY A 560 -28.86 -33.05 7.78
N TYR A 561 -30.04 -32.66 8.24
CA TYR A 561 -31.17 -33.57 8.40
C TYR A 561 -32.37 -33.11 7.59
N ASN A 562 -33.11 -34.06 7.04
CA ASN A 562 -34.43 -33.83 6.45
C ASN A 562 -35.50 -34.55 7.24
N LEU A 563 -36.67 -33.94 7.33
CA LEU A 563 -37.90 -34.52 7.86
C LEU A 563 -39.02 -34.35 6.84
N GLY A 564 -39.84 -35.37 6.65
CA GLY A 564 -40.93 -35.26 5.69
C GLY A 564 -42.05 -36.27 5.85
N VAL A 565 -43.03 -36.10 4.97
CA VAL A 565 -44.23 -36.91 4.87
C VAL A 565 -44.44 -37.36 3.43
N TYR A 566 -44.99 -38.54 3.23
CA TYR A 566 -45.33 -39.05 1.91
C TYR A 566 -46.70 -39.71 1.91
N ALA A 567 -47.34 -39.74 0.74
CA ALA A 567 -48.59 -40.41 0.47
C ALA A 567 -48.54 -41.10 -0.90
N THR A 568 -48.94 -42.36 -0.96
CA THR A 568 -48.96 -43.14 -2.20
C THR A 568 -50.30 -43.81 -2.39
N TRP A 569 -50.85 -43.72 -3.59
CA TRP A 569 -52.03 -44.45 -4.02
C TRP A 569 -51.71 -45.36 -5.19
N PHE A 570 -52.14 -46.62 -5.11
CA PHE A 570 -52.07 -47.60 -6.20
C PHE A 570 -53.47 -48.02 -6.63
N ALA A 571 -53.68 -48.09 -7.95
CA ALA A 571 -54.92 -48.59 -8.55
C ALA A 571 -55.07 -50.11 -8.44
N ASP A 572 -53.97 -50.85 -8.26
CA ASP A 572 -53.92 -52.29 -7.96
C ASP A 572 -53.14 -52.52 -6.66
N ALA A 573 -53.85 -52.84 -5.58
CA ALA A 573 -53.28 -53.08 -4.25
C ALA A 573 -52.46 -54.36 -4.14
N GLN A 574 -52.68 -55.34 -5.02
CA GLN A 574 -52.06 -56.67 -4.91
C GLN A 574 -50.71 -56.70 -5.60
N THR A 575 -50.65 -56.14 -6.81
CA THR A 575 -49.45 -56.21 -7.65
C THR A 575 -48.74 -54.87 -7.79
N HIS A 576 -49.33 -53.78 -7.28
CA HIS A 576 -48.87 -52.40 -7.51
C HIS A 576 -48.67 -52.12 -9.01
N SER A 577 -49.42 -52.79 -9.88
CA SER A 577 -49.35 -52.63 -11.34
C SER A 577 -50.41 -51.66 -11.85
N GLY A 578 -50.10 -50.89 -12.90
CA GLY A 578 -51.00 -49.91 -13.48
C GLY A 578 -50.82 -48.51 -12.90
N ALA A 579 -51.93 -47.78 -12.71
CA ALA A 579 -51.87 -46.36 -12.34
C ALA A 579 -51.49 -46.16 -10.88
N TYR A 580 -50.64 -45.17 -10.62
CA TYR A 580 -50.29 -44.74 -9.27
C TYR A 580 -50.18 -43.22 -9.18
N VAL A 581 -50.34 -42.71 -7.96
CA VAL A 581 -50.00 -41.33 -7.58
C VAL A 581 -49.10 -41.41 -6.36
N ASP A 582 -47.94 -40.77 -6.44
CA ASP A 582 -47.01 -40.62 -5.32
C ASP A 582 -46.79 -39.14 -5.03
N SER A 583 -46.83 -38.75 -3.76
CA SER A 583 -46.60 -37.38 -3.35
C SER A 583 -45.84 -37.33 -2.05
N TRP A 584 -44.88 -36.42 -1.96
CA TRP A 584 -44.12 -36.22 -0.74
C TRP A 584 -43.70 -34.77 -0.54
N TYR A 585 -43.48 -34.40 0.71
CA TYR A 585 -42.94 -33.12 1.14
C TYR A 585 -41.84 -33.35 2.18
N GLN A 586 -40.72 -32.65 2.04
CA GLN A 586 -39.60 -32.69 2.99
C GLN A 586 -39.13 -31.27 3.31
N TYR A 587 -38.66 -31.09 4.54
CA TYR A 587 -38.00 -29.90 5.04
C TYR A 587 -36.65 -30.28 5.66
N GLY A 588 -35.60 -29.57 5.27
CA GLY A 588 -34.22 -29.83 5.66
C GLY A 588 -33.58 -28.67 6.41
N PHE A 589 -32.67 -29.01 7.32
CA PHE A 589 -31.83 -28.10 8.10
C PHE A 589 -30.38 -28.52 7.91
N TYR A 590 -29.52 -27.58 7.53
CA TYR A 590 -28.15 -27.87 7.14
C TYR A 590 -27.17 -26.90 7.79
N ASN A 591 -26.05 -27.44 8.26
CA ASN A 591 -24.87 -26.67 8.59
C ASN A 591 -23.96 -26.72 7.36
N ASN A 592 -23.46 -25.57 6.95
CA ASN A 592 -22.65 -25.45 5.75
C ASN A 592 -21.37 -24.72 6.11
N SER A 593 -20.26 -25.13 5.50
CA SER A 593 -19.01 -24.39 5.56
C SER A 593 -18.42 -24.21 4.16
N VAL A 594 -17.71 -23.11 3.97
CA VAL A 594 -16.87 -22.82 2.81
C VAL A 594 -15.49 -22.41 3.32
N GLU A 595 -14.44 -22.92 2.69
CA GLU A 595 -13.05 -22.57 2.97
C GLU A 595 -12.39 -22.12 1.66
N SER A 596 -11.87 -20.89 1.66
CA SER A 596 -11.29 -20.24 0.49
C SER A 596 -9.89 -19.75 0.82
N GLY A 597 -8.88 -20.54 0.45
CA GLY A 597 -7.44 -20.20 0.54
C GLY A 597 -7.06 -19.37 1.77
N ASP A 598 -6.46 -18.22 1.52
CA ASP A 598 -6.01 -17.28 2.57
C ASP A 598 -7.16 -16.38 3.08
N ALA A 599 -8.32 -16.34 2.41
CA ALA A 599 -9.52 -15.63 2.86
C ALA A 599 -10.21 -16.30 4.06
N GLY A 600 -9.89 -17.57 4.35
CA GLY A 600 -10.33 -18.29 5.55
C GLY A 600 -11.62 -19.09 5.37
N SER A 601 -12.31 -19.35 6.48
CA SER A 601 -13.52 -20.19 6.52
C SER A 601 -14.75 -19.43 6.97
N GLU A 602 -15.86 -19.64 6.25
CA GLU A 602 -17.19 -19.14 6.59
C GLU A 602 -18.12 -20.30 6.90
N SER A 603 -18.93 -20.16 7.95
CA SER A 603 -19.95 -21.14 8.35
C SER A 603 -21.33 -20.51 8.39
N TYR A 604 -22.33 -21.21 7.88
CA TYR A 604 -23.70 -20.71 7.84
C TYR A 604 -24.74 -21.83 7.91
N ASP A 605 -25.88 -21.51 8.50
CA ASP A 605 -27.04 -22.40 8.53
C ASP A 605 -27.92 -22.15 7.30
N SER A 606 -28.47 -23.22 6.73
CA SER A 606 -29.42 -23.14 5.63
C SER A 606 -30.61 -24.08 5.84
N THR A 607 -31.72 -23.77 5.17
CA THR A 607 -32.90 -24.63 5.14
C THR A 607 -33.36 -24.81 3.70
N ALA A 608 -33.92 -25.99 3.39
CA ALA A 608 -34.48 -26.24 2.08
C ALA A 608 -35.76 -27.09 2.19
N ASN A 609 -36.72 -26.82 1.30
CA ASN A 609 -37.93 -27.60 1.20
C ASN A 609 -38.08 -28.20 -0.20
N ALA A 610 -38.44 -29.47 -0.28
CA ALA A 610 -38.66 -30.18 -1.54
C ALA A 610 -40.03 -30.86 -1.56
N ARG A 611 -40.62 -30.97 -2.75
CA ARG A 611 -41.90 -31.64 -2.97
C ARG A 611 -41.94 -32.32 -4.33
N LEU A 612 -42.61 -33.45 -4.41
CA LEU A 612 -42.89 -34.15 -5.66
C LEU A 612 -44.37 -34.56 -5.70
N ALA A 613 -44.96 -34.49 -6.90
CA ALA A 613 -46.22 -35.15 -7.22
C ALA A 613 -46.01 -35.95 -8.52
N GLY A 614 -45.76 -37.25 -8.39
CA GLY A 614 -45.54 -38.16 -9.51
C GLY A 614 -46.79 -38.96 -9.84
N ASN A 615 -47.09 -39.15 -11.13
CA ASN A 615 -48.16 -40.02 -11.59
C ASN A 615 -47.70 -40.93 -12.74
N ARG A 616 -48.31 -42.11 -12.86
CA ARG A 616 -48.19 -42.96 -14.06
C ARG A 616 -49.58 -43.34 -14.53
N LEU A 617 -49.86 -43.06 -15.80
CA LEU A 617 -51.11 -43.47 -16.46
C LEU A 617 -50.78 -44.56 -17.48
N SER A 618 -51.22 -45.79 -17.25
CA SER A 618 -51.16 -46.85 -18.26
C SER A 618 -52.42 -46.82 -19.12
N LEU A 619 -52.34 -46.21 -20.30
CA LEU A 619 -53.38 -46.33 -21.33
C LEU A 619 -53.28 -47.71 -21.98
N ARG A 620 -54.20 -48.63 -21.67
CA ARG A 620 -54.43 -49.82 -22.50
C ARG A 620 -55.43 -49.46 -23.60
N TYR A 621 -54.97 -49.42 -24.85
CA TYR A 621 -55.86 -49.51 -26.01
C TYR A 621 -56.43 -50.93 -26.06
N CYS A 622 -57.75 -51.07 -25.93
CA CYS A 622 -58.47 -52.27 -26.38
C CYS A 622 -59.00 -51.97 -27.79
N ALA A 623 -58.63 -52.81 -28.77
CA ALA A 623 -59.22 -52.86 -30.10
C ALA A 623 -60.60 -53.55 -30.07
#